data_AF-A0A3M1SBU7-F1
#
_entry.id   AF-A0A3M1SBU7-F1
#
_cell.length_a   1.000
_cell.length_b   1.000
_cell.length_c   1.000
_cell.angle_alpha   90.00
_cell.angle_beta   90.00
_cell.angle_gamma   90.00
#
_symmetry.space_group_name_H-M   'P 1'
#
loop_
_entity.id
_entity.type
_entity.pdbx_description
1 polymer ?
#
loop_
_entity_poly.entity_id
_entity_poly.type
_entity_poly.pdbx_seq_one_letter_code
_entity_poly.pdbx_strand_id
1 'polypeptide(L)'
;MGLLKGRVLFKSLVFVSILVGFVLPAYSSPPYKERPYKYRHYPPGAPKYKRYDRRLYIPAPPPRRPPAPRRGYIWVPRYRHPRGFYIGGYWRPPYRKGYIWIEGYWTSDGRWVFGYWKPVEVRKGYVWVPGFWNGYVWVDGFWRPEYKEGYIWVEGYWDDDGYWIPGYWKPLKVKEGFVWVPGYWDGTRWVEGYWRPSVRPGYLWKKGHYNESGVWIPGHWEKP
;
A
#
# COMPACT_ATOMS: atom_id res chain seq x y z
N MET A 1 26.99 69.56 -46.20
CA MET A 1 28.32 68.98 -45.91
C MET A 1 28.47 68.95 -44.40
N GLY A 2 28.40 67.79 -43.75
CA GLY A 2 28.37 67.68 -42.29
C GLY A 2 27.90 66.31 -41.79
N LEU A 3 28.77 65.32 -41.93
CA LEU A 3 28.74 64.00 -41.30
C LEU A 3 28.67 64.11 -39.77
N LEU A 4 27.90 63.24 -39.09
CA LEU A 4 28.22 62.60 -37.79
C LEU A 4 27.10 61.60 -37.45
N LYS A 5 27.31 60.29 -37.64
CA LYS A 5 27.70 59.31 -36.59
C LYS A 5 26.74 59.40 -35.38
N GLY A 6 25.78 58.50 -35.18
CA GLY A 6 25.98 57.07 -34.99
C GLY A 6 26.03 56.76 -33.48
N ARG A 7 25.04 56.05 -32.95
CA ARG A 7 25.13 55.23 -31.73
C ARG A 7 23.94 54.28 -31.66
N VAL A 8 24.18 53.08 -32.17
CA VAL A 8 23.34 51.90 -31.95
C VAL A 8 23.51 51.49 -30.49
N LEU A 9 22.47 51.66 -29.68
CA LEU A 9 22.42 51.18 -28.30
C LEU A 9 22.03 49.70 -28.33
N PHE A 10 23.00 48.83 -28.60
CA PHE A 10 22.91 47.40 -28.32
C PHE A 10 22.90 47.23 -26.80
N LYS A 11 21.71 47.19 -26.19
CA LYS A 11 21.57 46.73 -24.81
C LYS A 11 21.81 45.24 -24.80
N SER A 12 23.00 44.87 -24.33
CA SER A 12 23.45 43.50 -24.06
C SER A 12 22.37 42.70 -23.34
N LEU A 13 21.73 41.78 -24.06
CA LEU A 13 21.01 40.68 -23.45
C LEU A 13 22.08 39.69 -22.96
N VAL A 14 22.51 39.85 -21.72
CA VAL A 14 23.32 38.83 -21.04
C VAL A 14 22.38 37.64 -20.81
N PHE A 15 22.41 36.69 -21.74
CA PHE A 15 21.85 35.36 -21.54
C PHE A 15 22.72 34.65 -20.50
N VAL A 16 22.41 34.86 -19.22
CA VAL A 16 22.93 34.00 -18.16
C VAL A 16 22.20 32.67 -18.30
N SER A 17 22.73 31.80 -19.14
CA SER A 17 22.42 30.37 -19.13
C SER A 17 22.97 29.81 -17.82
N ILE A 18 22.25 30.02 -16.72
CA ILE A 18 22.44 29.27 -15.49
C ILE A 18 22.04 27.85 -15.84
N LEU A 19 23.05 27.07 -16.19
CA LEU A 19 23.00 25.62 -16.27
C LEU A 19 22.70 25.15 -14.85
N VAL A 20 21.42 25.16 -14.48
CA VAL A 20 20.94 24.52 -13.26
C VAL A 20 21.07 23.03 -13.51
N GLY A 21 22.28 22.52 -13.29
CA GLY A 21 22.53 21.12 -13.06
C GLY A 21 21.78 20.72 -11.80
N PHE A 22 20.45 20.52 -11.92
CA PHE A 22 19.71 19.65 -11.02
C PHE A 22 20.25 18.24 -11.25
N VAL A 23 21.41 17.97 -10.66
CA VAL A 23 21.77 16.64 -10.21
C VAL A 23 20.66 16.30 -9.22
N LEU A 24 19.60 15.66 -9.71
CA LEU A 24 18.69 14.94 -8.83
C LEU A 24 19.62 14.04 -8.01
N PRO A 25 19.75 14.26 -6.69
CA PRO A 25 20.53 13.33 -5.89
C PRO A 25 19.92 11.97 -6.19
N ALA A 26 20.74 11.05 -6.69
CA ALA A 26 20.36 9.65 -6.70
C ALA A 26 19.96 9.38 -5.25
N TYR A 27 18.66 9.27 -5.01
CA TYR A 27 18.10 9.14 -3.67
C TYR A 27 18.51 7.75 -3.22
N SER A 28 19.74 7.64 -2.70
CA SER A 28 20.19 6.47 -1.97
C SER A 28 19.37 6.49 -0.71
N SER A 29 18.44 5.54 -0.61
CA SER A 29 17.68 5.31 0.60
C SER A 29 18.64 5.39 1.80
N PRO A 30 18.36 6.22 2.82
CA PRO A 30 19.27 6.34 3.95
C PRO A 30 19.57 4.94 4.48
N PRO A 31 20.84 4.64 4.82
CA PRO A 31 21.21 3.34 5.33
C PRO A 31 20.30 3.01 6.52
N TYR A 32 19.65 1.86 6.42
CA TYR A 32 18.73 1.37 7.43
C TYR A 32 19.41 1.43 8.81
N LYS A 33 18.90 2.28 9.70
CA LYS A 33 19.31 2.27 11.11
C LYS A 33 18.53 1.17 11.81
N GLU A 34 19.20 0.07 12.10
CA GLU A 34 18.69 -0.96 13.00
C GLU A 34 18.22 -0.29 14.30
N ARG A 35 16.92 -0.42 14.61
CA ARG A 35 16.45 -0.06 15.95
C ARG A 35 16.95 -1.14 16.91
N PRO A 36 17.60 -0.81 18.03
CA PRO A 36 17.92 -1.79 19.06
C PRO A 36 16.60 -2.37 19.60
N TYR A 37 16.33 -3.62 19.25
CA TYR A 37 15.12 -4.30 19.69
C TYR A 37 15.27 -4.69 21.16
N LYS A 38 14.46 -4.08 22.05
CA LYS A 38 14.27 -4.59 23.40
C LYS A 38 13.36 -5.81 23.32
N TYR A 39 13.91 -6.99 23.59
CA TYR A 39 13.12 -8.21 23.80
C TYR A 39 12.03 -7.91 24.84
N ARG A 40 10.76 -7.85 24.43
CA ARG A 40 9.65 -7.97 25.38
C ARG A 40 9.79 -9.34 26.03
N HIS A 41 10.23 -9.37 27.29
CA HIS A 41 10.12 -10.55 28.12
C HIS A 41 8.65 -10.90 28.23
N TYR A 42 8.25 -12.03 27.64
CA TYR A 42 6.91 -12.56 27.87
C TYR A 42 6.85 -13.08 29.32
N PRO A 43 5.73 -12.85 30.03
CA PRO A 43 5.60 -13.35 31.39
C PRO A 43 5.72 -14.89 31.41
N PRO A 44 6.38 -15.45 32.44
CA PRO A 44 6.38 -16.89 32.68
C PRO A 44 4.93 -17.42 32.72
N GLY A 45 4.64 -18.46 31.95
CA GLY A 45 3.30 -19.07 31.90
C GLY A 45 2.43 -18.70 30.69
N ALA A 46 2.88 -17.82 29.80
CA ALA A 46 2.17 -17.60 28.53
C ALA A 46 2.10 -18.92 27.72
N PRO A 47 0.91 -19.34 27.23
CA PRO A 47 0.73 -20.63 26.57
C PRO A 47 1.70 -20.82 25.39
N LYS A 48 2.33 -22.01 25.32
CA LYS A 48 3.38 -22.33 24.33
C LYS A 48 2.94 -22.17 22.87
N TYR A 49 1.64 -22.17 22.55
CA TYR A 49 1.12 -21.93 21.20
C TYR A 49 1.16 -20.45 20.77
N LYS A 50 1.54 -19.51 21.64
CA LYS A 50 1.95 -18.14 21.25
C LYS A 50 3.46 -17.99 21.02
N ARG A 51 4.26 -19.06 21.14
CA ARG A 51 5.74 -18.98 20.99
C ARG A 51 6.25 -18.92 19.56
N TYR A 52 5.39 -19.05 18.58
CA TYR A 52 5.71 -18.70 17.21
C TYR A 52 4.51 -17.98 16.63
N ASP A 53 4.69 -16.70 16.28
CA ASP A 53 3.91 -16.09 15.22
C ASP A 53 4.31 -16.77 13.89
N ARG A 54 3.97 -18.06 13.80
CA ARG A 54 4.24 -18.96 12.67
C ARG A 54 3.24 -18.71 11.54
N ARG A 55 2.35 -17.72 11.68
CA ARG A 55 1.30 -17.37 10.70
C ARG A 55 1.68 -16.19 9.81
N LEU A 56 2.68 -15.39 10.18
CA LEU A 56 3.40 -14.53 9.20
C LEU A 56 4.44 -15.33 8.39
N TYR A 57 4.51 -16.64 8.60
CA TYR A 57 5.37 -17.56 7.89
C TYR A 57 4.62 -18.01 6.63
N ILE A 58 5.06 -17.54 5.46
CA ILE A 58 4.83 -18.28 4.21
C ILE A 58 6.07 -19.19 4.06
N PRO A 59 6.05 -20.47 4.50
CA PRO A 59 7.08 -21.42 4.13
C PRO A 59 6.83 -21.86 2.68
N ALA A 60 6.97 -20.94 1.73
CA ALA A 60 7.07 -21.34 0.35
C ALA A 60 8.54 -21.70 0.08
N PRO A 61 8.88 -22.91 -0.43
CA PRO A 61 10.14 -23.07 -1.15
C PRO A 61 10.21 -21.95 -2.20
N PRO A 62 11.39 -21.37 -2.46
CA PRO A 62 11.48 -20.13 -3.22
C PRO A 62 10.82 -20.35 -4.58
N PRO A 63 9.66 -19.70 -4.89
CA PRO A 63 9.25 -19.68 -6.27
C PRO A 63 10.40 -19.02 -7.01
N ARG A 64 10.93 -19.69 -8.04
CA ARG A 64 11.70 -19.01 -9.08
C ARG A 64 10.90 -17.75 -9.40
N ARG A 65 11.58 -16.60 -9.45
CA ARG A 65 11.02 -15.30 -9.85
C ARG A 65 9.92 -15.56 -10.90
N PRO A 66 8.62 -15.35 -10.58
CA PRO A 66 7.55 -15.69 -11.51
C PRO A 66 7.75 -14.87 -12.79
N PRO A 67 7.24 -15.30 -13.94
CA PRO A 67 7.28 -14.48 -15.16
C PRO A 67 6.76 -13.07 -14.90
N ALA A 68 7.34 -12.08 -15.57
CA ALA A 68 6.85 -10.72 -15.46
C ALA A 68 5.42 -10.65 -15.98
N PRO A 69 4.48 -9.97 -15.28
CA PRO A 69 3.11 -9.86 -15.75
C PRO A 69 3.01 -9.09 -17.08
N ARG A 70 3.95 -8.15 -17.32
CA ARG A 70 4.05 -7.35 -18.55
C ARG A 70 5.50 -7.00 -18.85
N ARG A 71 5.79 -6.72 -20.13
CA ARG A 71 7.11 -6.24 -20.58
C ARG A 71 7.50 -4.95 -19.83
N GLY A 72 8.76 -4.88 -19.42
CA GLY A 72 9.34 -3.71 -18.76
C GLY A 72 9.14 -3.65 -17.24
N TYR A 73 8.29 -4.50 -16.65
CA TYR A 73 8.19 -4.59 -15.19
C TYR A 73 9.55 -5.00 -14.61
N ILE A 74 9.87 -4.44 -13.43
CA ILE A 74 11.06 -4.76 -12.67
C ILE A 74 10.68 -5.59 -11.45
N TRP A 75 11.55 -6.53 -11.11
CA TRP A 75 11.37 -7.40 -9.95
C TRP A 75 11.94 -6.70 -8.73
N VAL A 76 11.10 -6.44 -7.74
CA VAL A 76 11.51 -6.05 -6.39
C VAL A 76 11.94 -7.31 -5.67
N PRO A 77 13.23 -7.46 -5.31
CA PRO A 77 13.70 -8.65 -4.62
C PRO A 77 12.96 -8.87 -3.30
N ARG A 78 12.86 -10.14 -2.91
CA ARG A 78 12.41 -10.52 -1.57
C ARG A 78 13.26 -9.81 -0.51
N TYR A 79 12.63 -9.52 0.62
CA TYR A 79 13.30 -8.95 1.78
C TYR A 79 13.22 -9.94 2.95
N ARG A 80 14.37 -10.28 3.53
CA ARG A 80 14.42 -11.07 4.78
C ARG A 80 14.49 -10.08 5.94
N HIS A 81 13.48 -10.13 6.80
CA HIS A 81 13.47 -9.30 8.00
C HIS A 81 14.48 -9.80 9.05
N PRO A 82 15.10 -8.92 9.85
CA PRO A 82 15.98 -9.32 10.95
C PRO A 82 15.33 -10.29 11.97
N ARG A 83 14.01 -10.20 12.17
CA ARG A 83 13.24 -11.16 13.01
C ARG A 83 12.94 -12.51 12.33
N GLY A 84 13.47 -12.75 11.13
CA GLY A 84 13.48 -14.06 10.48
C GLY A 84 12.33 -14.36 9.51
N PHE A 85 11.32 -13.49 9.36
CA PHE A 85 10.28 -13.66 8.33
C PHE A 85 10.70 -13.09 6.98
N TYR A 86 10.08 -13.61 5.92
CA TYR A 86 10.35 -13.22 4.54
C TYR A 86 9.16 -12.47 3.96
N ILE A 87 9.49 -11.42 3.22
CA ILE A 87 8.54 -10.68 2.40
C ILE A 87 8.80 -11.12 0.97
N GLY A 88 7.76 -11.65 0.33
CA GLY A 88 7.84 -12.09 -1.07
C GLY A 88 8.33 -10.96 -1.97
N GLY A 89 9.14 -11.32 -2.97
CA GLY A 89 9.43 -10.38 -4.05
C GLY A 89 8.18 -10.18 -4.91
N TYR A 90 8.10 -9.06 -5.61
CA TYR A 90 6.95 -8.73 -6.45
C TYR A 90 7.38 -7.93 -7.67
N TRP A 91 6.52 -7.93 -8.69
CA TRP A 91 6.73 -7.16 -9.90
C TRP A 91 6.09 -5.78 -9.80
N ARG A 92 6.78 -4.74 -10.27
CA ARG A 92 6.23 -3.39 -10.44
C ARG A 92 6.66 -2.79 -11.77
N PRO A 93 5.94 -1.80 -12.33
CA PRO A 93 6.49 -0.99 -13.41
C PRO A 93 7.76 -0.26 -12.91
N PRO A 94 8.72 0.06 -13.77
CA PRO A 94 9.95 0.78 -13.39
C PRO A 94 9.66 2.24 -13.10
N TYR A 95 8.70 2.81 -13.83
CA TYR A 95 8.27 4.19 -13.79
C TYR A 95 6.75 4.28 -13.92
N ARG A 96 6.14 5.26 -13.25
CA ARG A 96 4.73 5.59 -13.35
C ARG A 96 4.59 7.11 -13.38
N LYS A 97 4.17 7.66 -14.52
CA LYS A 97 4.06 9.13 -14.72
C LYS A 97 3.18 9.75 -13.62
N GLY A 98 3.72 10.77 -12.94
CA GLY A 98 3.04 11.47 -11.84
C GLY A 98 3.15 10.77 -10.48
N TYR A 99 3.97 9.72 -10.36
CA TYR A 99 4.19 9.00 -9.11
C TYR A 99 5.68 8.82 -8.81
N ILE A 100 6.01 8.80 -7.53
CA ILE A 100 7.32 8.41 -7.00
C ILE A 100 7.20 7.05 -6.30
N TRP A 101 8.23 6.22 -6.46
CA TRP A 101 8.31 4.96 -5.74
C TRP A 101 8.80 5.23 -4.31
N ILE A 102 8.01 4.82 -3.33
CA ILE A 102 8.42 4.82 -1.93
C ILE A 102 8.88 3.40 -1.61
N GLU A 103 10.14 3.26 -1.18
CA GLU A 103 10.64 1.97 -0.74
C GLU A 103 9.90 1.47 0.49
N GLY A 104 9.79 0.14 0.62
CA GLY A 104 9.15 -0.46 1.78
C GLY A 104 9.90 -0.10 3.07
N TYR A 105 9.16 0.13 4.14
CA TYR A 105 9.73 0.58 5.42
C TYR A 105 8.97 0.02 6.62
N TRP A 106 9.63 0.06 7.78
CA TRP A 106 9.04 -0.30 9.06
C TRP A 106 8.46 0.94 9.73
N THR A 107 7.21 0.84 10.18
CA THR A 107 6.60 1.86 11.03
C THR A 107 7.16 1.78 12.46
N SER A 108 6.96 2.84 13.23
CA SER A 108 7.50 2.94 14.59
C SER A 108 6.94 1.89 15.57
N ASP A 109 5.77 1.36 15.28
CA ASP A 109 5.08 0.28 16.02
C ASP A 109 5.48 -1.13 15.53
N GLY A 110 6.39 -1.24 14.54
CA GLY A 110 6.91 -2.51 14.07
C GLY A 110 6.04 -3.23 13.05
N ARG A 111 5.22 -2.51 12.27
CA ARG A 111 4.53 -3.05 11.08
C ARG A 111 5.36 -2.78 9.81
N TRP A 112 5.29 -3.70 8.84
CA TRP A 112 5.88 -3.48 7.52
C TRP A 112 4.90 -2.76 6.62
N VAL A 113 5.39 -1.73 5.94
CA VAL A 113 4.72 -1.10 4.81
C VAL A 113 5.45 -1.53 3.56
N PHE A 114 4.77 -2.20 2.64
CA PHE A 114 5.32 -2.56 1.34
C PHE A 114 5.70 -1.31 0.55
N GLY A 115 6.72 -1.38 -0.30
CA GLY A 115 7.04 -0.26 -1.17
C GLY A 115 5.88 0.01 -2.12
N TYR A 116 5.54 1.27 -2.37
CA TYR A 116 4.35 1.64 -3.13
C TYR A 116 4.57 2.87 -4.00
N TRP A 117 3.75 3.02 -5.04
CA TRP A 117 3.68 4.26 -5.81
C TRP A 117 2.90 5.31 -5.03
N LYS A 118 3.55 6.45 -4.74
CA LYS A 118 2.92 7.63 -4.15
C LYS A 118 2.76 8.69 -5.24
N PRO A 119 1.58 9.28 -5.44
CA PRO A 119 1.39 10.38 -6.38
C PRO A 119 2.23 11.58 -5.95
N VAL A 120 2.82 12.26 -6.93
CA VAL A 120 3.59 13.50 -6.72
C VAL A 120 2.65 14.64 -6.35
N GLU A 121 1.51 14.71 -7.02
CA GLU A 121 0.49 15.73 -6.76
C GLU A 121 -0.39 15.31 -5.59
N VAL A 122 -0.58 16.24 -4.65
CA VAL A 122 -1.54 16.08 -3.56
C VAL A 122 -2.91 16.54 -4.04
N ARG A 123 -3.93 15.72 -3.79
CA ARG A 123 -5.32 16.07 -4.10
C ARG A 123 -6.00 16.65 -2.86
N LYS A 124 -6.39 17.93 -2.90
CA LYS A 124 -7.04 18.63 -1.78
C LYS A 124 -8.30 17.87 -1.32
N GLY A 125 -8.40 17.60 -0.02
CA GLY A 125 -9.52 16.85 0.59
C GLY A 125 -9.46 15.34 0.37
N TYR A 126 -8.34 14.81 -0.12
CA TYR A 126 -8.12 13.38 -0.31
C TYR A 126 -6.79 12.94 0.31
N VAL A 127 -6.76 11.68 0.75
CA VAL A 127 -5.58 11.00 1.28
C VAL A 127 -5.24 9.84 0.35
N TRP A 128 -3.95 9.71 0.03
CA TRP A 128 -3.47 8.57 -0.74
C TRP A 128 -3.35 7.34 0.16
N VAL A 129 -4.05 6.26 -0.20
CA VAL A 129 -3.90 4.95 0.43
C VAL A 129 -2.80 4.20 -0.33
N PRO A 130 -1.70 3.79 0.33
CA PRO A 130 -0.66 2.97 -0.28
C PRO A 130 -1.22 1.70 -0.93
N GLY A 131 -0.63 1.32 -2.07
CA GLY A 131 -0.87 0.01 -2.66
C GLY A 131 -0.35 -1.10 -1.74
N PHE A 132 -0.88 -2.31 -1.90
CA PHE A 132 -0.58 -3.44 -1.03
C PHE A 132 -0.57 -4.76 -1.78
N TRP A 133 0.10 -5.75 -1.21
CA TRP A 133 0.04 -7.14 -1.67
C TRP A 133 -1.10 -7.87 -0.93
N ASN A 134 -2.05 -8.44 -1.66
CA ASN A 134 -3.20 -9.13 -1.05
C ASN A 134 -3.00 -10.64 -0.84
N GLY A 135 -1.79 -11.15 -1.09
CA GLY A 135 -1.49 -12.59 -1.10
C GLY A 135 -1.33 -13.16 -2.51
N TYR A 136 -2.00 -12.58 -3.51
CA TYR A 136 -2.07 -13.09 -4.88
C TYR A 136 -1.57 -12.10 -5.92
N VAL A 137 -1.94 -10.83 -5.77
CA VAL A 137 -1.63 -9.74 -6.70
C VAL A 137 -1.28 -8.47 -5.95
N TRP A 138 -0.54 -7.60 -6.63
CA TRP A 138 -0.33 -6.23 -6.18
C TRP A 138 -1.57 -5.41 -6.49
N VAL A 139 -2.19 -4.84 -5.47
CA VAL A 139 -3.29 -3.88 -5.61
C VAL A 139 -2.69 -2.49 -5.60
N ASP A 140 -2.97 -1.73 -6.65
CA ASP A 140 -2.53 -0.35 -6.76
C ASP A 140 -3.12 0.52 -5.64
N GLY A 141 -2.36 1.54 -5.23
CA GLY A 141 -2.86 2.54 -4.30
C GLY A 141 -3.99 3.36 -4.92
N PHE A 142 -4.78 4.01 -4.08
CA PHE A 142 -5.93 4.80 -4.51
C PHE A 142 -6.13 6.03 -3.62
N TRP A 143 -6.85 7.01 -4.15
CA TRP A 143 -7.28 8.17 -3.37
C TRP A 143 -8.57 7.85 -2.62
N ARG A 144 -8.60 8.17 -1.32
CA ARG A 144 -9.85 8.25 -0.55
C ARG A 144 -10.12 9.69 -0.14
N PRO A 145 -11.38 10.09 0.12
CA PRO A 145 -11.66 11.33 0.83
C PRO A 145 -10.87 11.38 2.14
N GLU A 146 -10.43 12.55 2.56
CA GLU A 146 -9.77 12.73 3.85
C GLU A 146 -10.74 12.47 5.01
N TYR A 147 -11.98 12.94 4.83
CA TYR A 147 -13.08 12.83 5.76
C TYR A 147 -14.33 12.30 5.06
N LYS A 148 -15.14 11.51 5.78
CA LYS A 148 -16.45 11.04 5.35
C LYS A 148 -17.41 11.12 6.54
N GLU A 149 -18.39 12.00 6.46
CA GLU A 149 -19.30 12.28 7.57
C GLU A 149 -20.01 11.02 8.07
N GLY A 150 -19.94 10.78 9.39
CA GLY A 150 -20.52 9.59 10.01
C GLY A 150 -19.67 8.31 9.88
N TYR A 151 -18.45 8.38 9.34
CA TYR A 151 -17.54 7.25 9.19
C TYR A 151 -16.15 7.55 9.78
N ILE A 152 -15.44 6.49 10.15
CA ILE A 152 -14.02 6.48 10.48
C ILE A 152 -13.28 5.61 9.46
N TRP A 153 -12.11 6.05 9.03
CA TRP A 153 -11.23 5.21 8.21
C TRP A 153 -10.52 4.19 9.10
N VAL A 154 -10.67 2.91 8.78
CA VAL A 154 -9.91 1.82 9.38
C VAL A 154 -8.76 1.52 8.44
N GLU A 155 -7.52 1.63 8.93
CA GLU A 155 -6.34 1.27 8.15
C GLU A 155 -6.34 -0.22 7.78
N GLY A 156 -5.77 -0.56 6.64
CA GLY A 156 -5.66 -1.95 6.21
C GLY A 156 -4.83 -2.79 7.19
N TYR A 157 -5.20 -4.06 7.35
CA TYR A 157 -4.57 -4.98 8.30
C TYR A 157 -4.65 -6.42 7.80
N TRP A 158 -3.72 -7.26 8.25
CA TRP A 158 -3.82 -8.71 8.09
C TRP A 158 -4.73 -9.27 9.18
N ASP A 159 -5.71 -10.09 8.81
CA ASP A 159 -6.55 -10.78 9.79
C ASP A 159 -5.90 -12.09 10.31
N ASP A 160 -6.58 -12.77 11.23
CA ASP A 160 -6.08 -13.98 11.90
C ASP A 160 -5.91 -15.19 10.96
N ASP A 161 -6.54 -15.13 9.78
CA ASP A 161 -6.49 -16.13 8.72
C ASP A 161 -5.38 -15.82 7.70
N GLY A 162 -4.66 -14.70 7.88
CA GLY A 162 -3.59 -14.28 6.99
C GLY A 162 -4.08 -13.63 5.69
N TYR A 163 -5.32 -13.13 5.65
CA TYR A 163 -5.81 -12.32 4.53
C TYR A 163 -5.60 -10.83 4.82
N TRP A 164 -5.13 -10.11 3.79
CA TRP A 164 -5.07 -8.66 3.87
C TRP A 164 -6.47 -8.08 3.70
N ILE A 165 -6.93 -7.38 4.72
CA ILE A 165 -8.14 -6.56 4.69
C ILE A 165 -7.70 -5.15 4.26
N PRO A 166 -8.15 -4.66 3.07
CA PRO A 166 -7.84 -3.30 2.66
C PRO A 166 -8.44 -2.30 3.64
N GLY A 167 -7.85 -1.10 3.73
CA GLY A 167 -8.44 -0.04 4.55
C GLY A 167 -9.84 0.33 4.04
N TYR A 168 -10.76 0.65 4.96
CA TYR A 168 -12.17 0.89 4.62
C TYR A 168 -12.81 1.94 5.52
N TRP A 169 -13.89 2.54 5.02
CA TRP A 169 -14.77 3.37 5.84
C TRP A 169 -15.68 2.50 6.71
N LYS A 170 -15.60 2.69 8.02
CA LYS A 170 -16.47 2.07 9.02
C LYS A 170 -17.45 3.12 9.57
N PRO A 171 -18.77 2.88 9.56
CA PRO A 171 -19.74 3.81 10.13
C PRO A 171 -19.54 3.94 11.64
N LEU A 172 -19.70 5.16 12.15
CA LEU A 172 -19.60 5.48 13.57
C LEU A 172 -20.83 4.98 14.35
N LYS A 173 -22.01 5.01 13.72
CA LYS A 173 -23.26 4.52 14.31
C LYS A 173 -23.45 3.05 13.97
N VAL A 174 -23.65 2.22 15.00
CA VAL A 174 -24.07 0.83 14.82
C VAL A 174 -25.55 0.83 14.43
N LYS A 175 -25.92 -0.04 13.47
CA LYS A 175 -27.31 -0.27 13.10
C LYS A 175 -27.79 -1.57 13.76
N GLU A 176 -28.75 -1.46 14.68
CA GLU A 176 -29.28 -2.61 15.42
C GLU A 176 -29.82 -3.68 14.49
N GLY A 177 -29.47 -4.94 14.73
CA GLY A 177 -29.82 -6.06 13.86
C GLY A 177 -29.00 -6.16 12.57
N PHE A 178 -27.97 -5.33 12.38
CA PHE A 178 -27.10 -5.37 11.20
C PHE A 178 -25.61 -5.46 11.57
N VAL A 179 -24.82 -6.00 10.65
CA VAL A 179 -23.36 -6.06 10.71
C VAL A 179 -22.80 -5.30 9.52
N TRP A 180 -21.82 -4.44 9.77
CA TRP A 180 -21.11 -3.73 8.71
C TRP A 180 -20.15 -4.68 7.99
N VAL A 181 -20.28 -4.77 6.67
CA VAL A 181 -19.33 -5.46 5.80
C VAL A 181 -18.36 -4.41 5.28
N PRO A 182 -17.04 -4.56 5.53
CA PRO A 182 -16.02 -3.69 4.97
C PRO A 182 -16.12 -3.58 3.44
N GLY A 183 -15.79 -2.41 2.91
CA GLY A 183 -15.58 -2.24 1.47
C GLY A 183 -14.40 -3.07 0.99
N TYR A 184 -14.36 -3.35 -0.31
CA TYR A 184 -13.36 -4.23 -0.90
C TYR A 184 -13.04 -3.83 -2.35
N TRP A 185 -11.89 -4.28 -2.86
CA TRP A 185 -11.54 -4.15 -4.27
C TRP A 185 -12.05 -5.39 -5.03
N ASP A 186 -12.89 -5.20 -6.05
CA ASP A 186 -13.46 -6.31 -6.84
C ASP A 186 -12.56 -6.75 -8.01
N GLY A 187 -11.36 -6.19 -8.12
CA GLY A 187 -10.45 -6.37 -9.25
C GLY A 187 -10.47 -5.21 -10.23
N THR A 188 -11.56 -4.46 -10.30
CA THR A 188 -11.76 -3.35 -11.25
C THR A 188 -12.01 -2.01 -10.55
N ARG A 189 -12.75 -2.03 -9.44
CA ARG A 189 -13.13 -0.83 -8.68
C ARG A 189 -13.22 -1.12 -7.19
N TRP A 190 -13.21 -0.04 -6.42
CA TRP A 190 -13.56 -0.09 -5.01
C TRP A 190 -15.08 -0.23 -4.87
N VAL A 191 -15.51 -1.25 -4.12
CA VAL A 191 -16.89 -1.44 -3.69
C VAL A 191 -17.01 -0.90 -2.27
N GLU A 192 -17.91 0.07 -2.08
CA GLU A 192 -18.20 0.63 -0.76
C GLU A 192 -18.73 -0.44 0.19
N GLY A 193 -18.39 -0.29 1.48
CA GLY A 193 -18.95 -1.16 2.51
C GLY A 193 -20.46 -0.99 2.64
N TYR A 194 -21.13 -1.99 3.20
CA TYR A 194 -22.58 -1.99 3.34
C TYR A 194 -23.03 -2.70 4.61
N TRP A 195 -24.25 -2.40 5.04
CA TRP A 195 -24.90 -3.10 6.14
C TRP A 195 -25.58 -4.37 5.63
N ARG A 196 -25.33 -5.50 6.28
CA ARG A 196 -26.13 -6.73 6.11
C ARG A 196 -26.93 -7.04 7.38
N PRO A 197 -28.06 -7.77 7.31
CA PRO A 197 -28.70 -8.32 8.51
C PRO A 197 -27.71 -9.16 9.30
N SER A 198 -27.74 -9.11 10.63
CA SER A 198 -26.87 -9.91 11.49
C SER A 198 -27.15 -11.41 11.36
N VAL A 199 -28.41 -11.75 11.11
CA VAL A 199 -28.92 -13.11 10.91
C VAL A 199 -29.86 -13.11 9.71
N ARG A 200 -29.83 -14.19 8.93
CA ARG A 200 -30.81 -14.49 7.89
C ARG A 200 -31.29 -15.94 8.10
N PRO A 201 -32.54 -16.18 8.52
CA PRO A 201 -33.03 -17.53 8.82
C PRO A 201 -32.79 -18.51 7.67
N GLY A 202 -32.18 -19.65 7.98
CA GLY A 202 -31.84 -20.69 6.99
C GLY A 202 -30.59 -20.43 6.14
N TYR A 203 -29.77 -19.44 6.48
CA TYR A 203 -28.52 -19.13 5.77
C TYR A 203 -27.35 -18.90 6.73
N LEU A 204 -26.14 -19.25 6.27
CA LEU A 204 -24.87 -18.92 6.92
C LEU A 204 -24.18 -17.79 6.16
N TRP A 205 -23.59 -16.86 6.90
CA TRP A 205 -22.80 -15.80 6.30
C TRP A 205 -21.37 -16.29 6.06
N LYS A 206 -20.97 -16.37 4.79
CA LYS A 206 -19.58 -16.60 4.41
C LYS A 206 -18.85 -15.27 4.32
N LYS A 207 -17.74 -15.13 5.04
CA LYS A 207 -16.87 -13.95 4.95
C LYS A 207 -16.33 -13.84 3.52
N GLY A 208 -16.10 -12.60 3.07
CA GLY A 208 -15.43 -12.39 1.80
C GLY A 208 -14.04 -13.03 1.81
N HIS A 209 -13.66 -13.61 0.68
CA HIS A 209 -12.43 -14.39 0.55
C HIS A 209 -11.93 -14.33 -0.90
N TYR A 210 -10.64 -14.58 -1.11
CA TYR A 210 -10.11 -14.79 -2.45
C TYR A 210 -10.32 -16.25 -2.88
N ASN A 211 -10.73 -16.48 -4.12
CA ASN A 211 -10.75 -17.82 -4.69
C ASN A 211 -9.35 -18.25 -5.16
N GLU A 212 -9.22 -19.47 -5.68
CA GLU A 212 -7.95 -20.04 -6.15
C GLU A 212 -7.28 -19.20 -7.26
N SER A 213 -8.08 -18.46 -8.04
CA SER A 213 -7.60 -17.54 -9.08
C SER A 213 -7.20 -16.15 -8.54
N GLY A 214 -7.27 -15.92 -7.23
CA GLY A 214 -6.97 -14.63 -6.60
C GLY A 214 -8.05 -13.57 -6.84
N VAL A 215 -9.26 -13.97 -7.24
CA VAL A 215 -10.41 -13.06 -7.40
C VAL A 215 -11.15 -12.95 -6.07
N TRP A 216 -11.43 -11.72 -5.63
CA TRP A 216 -12.19 -11.48 -4.40
C TRP A 216 -13.66 -11.86 -4.60
N ILE A 217 -14.13 -12.79 -3.79
CA ILE A 217 -15.53 -13.13 -3.63
C ILE A 217 -16.06 -12.33 -2.43
N PRO A 218 -17.07 -11.44 -2.64
CA PRO A 218 -17.67 -10.74 -1.53
C PRO A 218 -18.32 -11.70 -0.54
N GLY A 219 -18.43 -11.26 0.71
CA GLY A 219 -19.21 -12.01 1.68
C GLY A 219 -20.65 -12.19 1.18
N HIS A 220 -21.20 -13.38 1.38
CA HIS A 220 -22.51 -13.74 0.88
C HIS A 220 -23.21 -14.74 1.82
N TRP A 221 -24.52 -14.85 1.63
CA TRP A 221 -25.34 -15.85 2.32
C TRP A 221 -25.29 -17.16 1.55
N GLU A 222 -24.90 -18.23 2.22
CA GLU A 222 -24.86 -19.60 1.70
C GLU A 222 -25.95 -20.43 2.43
N LYS A 223 -26.68 -21.28 1.70
CA LYS A 223 -27.56 -22.26 2.35
C LYS A 223 -26.69 -23.35 2.98
N PRO A 224 -26.99 -23.79 4.22
CA PRO A 224 -26.29 -24.90 4.87
C PRO A 224 -26.31 -26.19 4.03
#